data_AF-A0A7R9D9V7-F1
#
_entry.id   AF-A0A7R9D9V7-F1
#
_cell.length_a   1.000
_cell.length_b   1.000
_cell.length_c   1.000
_cell.angle_alpha   90.00
_cell.angle_beta   90.00
_cell.angle_gamma   90.00
#
_symmetry.space_group_name_H-M   'P 1'
#
loop_
_entity.id
_entity.type
_entity.pdbx_description
1 polymer ?
#
loop_
_entity_poly.entity_id
_entity_poly.type
_entity_poly.pdbx_seq_one_letter_code
_entity_poly.pdbx_strand_id
1 'polypeptide(L)'
;MIQPIFKQNATRFEQFKFEFESNLAQKTEQLNKQLDDLGPRLVILNLMDEADNVDDYVQHIMKLLRKMNVFDQQVTWINKEEALFKFPLSTYPELDELKNIIFPFSRLVFQIYKWKRKYRVWMDGAFDELVMKVVEDKTEEFFREITKMQKVYRTKIRQQAVENNPRRFKGNVDDADFVNLPAPIKLCVKTLQHIKEFRQNVPLVGILCNPALTQRHWDEMSSVVGYDLTPDAGSTLRKMVDLKLGPYLDQFEIVSIGANKEKQLQENLMKMLSEWADINECGFSNKPVWDTGLPKVVSGLMSYSLETGIPILSALEDIQAVLDDHLIKTLTMRGSAFVKPFEAEIIDWYDKLVRMNKTIDEWGKVQSQWLYLLPIFSSKDIIAQMPQEGALFQVTLTSGSGDKH
;
A
#
# COMPACT_ATOMS: atom_id res chain seq x y z
N MET A 1 -11.54 -18.76 78.12
CA MET A 1 -12.37 -17.81 77.35
C MET A 1 -12.34 -18.01 75.82
N ILE A 2 -11.46 -18.83 75.24
CA ILE A 2 -11.31 -18.91 73.76
C ILE A 2 -12.19 -20.00 73.11
N GLN A 3 -12.55 -21.05 73.85
CA GLN A 3 -13.38 -22.18 73.38
C GLN A 3 -14.76 -21.79 72.79
N PRO A 4 -15.54 -20.84 73.36
CA PRO A 4 -16.80 -20.41 72.76
C PRO A 4 -16.61 -19.62 71.45
N ILE A 5 -15.51 -18.90 71.30
CA ILE A 5 -15.14 -18.18 70.06
C ILE A 5 -14.80 -19.19 68.96
N PHE A 6 -14.06 -20.27 69.29
CA PHE A 6 -13.80 -21.34 68.34
C PHE A 6 -15.06 -22.07 67.88
N LYS A 7 -16.02 -22.33 68.79
CA LYS A 7 -17.31 -22.92 68.42
C LYS A 7 -18.11 -22.00 67.50
N GLN A 8 -18.19 -20.71 67.83
CA GLN A 8 -18.89 -19.72 66.99
C GLN A 8 -18.26 -19.59 65.60
N ASN A 9 -16.92 -19.60 65.53
CA ASN A 9 -16.20 -19.57 64.26
C ASN A 9 -16.35 -20.86 63.45
N ALA A 10 -16.40 -22.03 64.10
CA ALA A 10 -16.66 -23.31 63.44
C ALA A 10 -18.07 -23.34 62.83
N THR A 11 -19.10 -22.92 63.58
CA THR A 11 -20.47 -22.83 63.07
C THR A 11 -20.58 -21.83 61.90
N ARG A 12 -19.91 -20.67 61.97
CA ARG A 12 -19.87 -19.71 60.86
C ARG A 12 -19.16 -20.28 59.64
N PHE A 13 -18.06 -21.01 59.85
CA PHE A 13 -17.32 -21.67 58.76
C PHE A 13 -18.20 -22.71 58.06
N GLU A 14 -18.93 -23.53 58.80
CA GLU A 14 -19.88 -24.50 58.23
C GLU A 14 -21.03 -23.84 57.48
N GLN A 15 -21.58 -22.74 58.01
CA GLN A 15 -22.61 -21.95 57.33
C GLN A 15 -22.11 -21.37 56.00
N PHE A 16 -20.96 -20.69 56.00
CA PHE A 16 -20.37 -20.16 54.78
C PHE A 16 -20.03 -21.27 53.79
N LYS A 17 -19.46 -22.38 54.26
CA LYS A 17 -19.17 -23.55 53.42
C LYS A 17 -20.44 -24.06 52.72
N PHE A 18 -21.54 -24.22 53.45
CA PHE A 18 -22.82 -24.64 52.88
C PHE A 18 -23.37 -23.64 51.86
N GLU A 19 -23.30 -22.33 52.15
CA GLU A 19 -23.73 -21.28 51.21
C GLU A 19 -22.91 -21.30 49.91
N PHE A 20 -21.59 -21.46 50.00
CA PHE A 20 -20.71 -21.56 48.84
C PHE A 20 -20.95 -22.84 48.02
N GLU A 21 -21.10 -23.99 48.69
CA GLU A 21 -21.44 -25.26 48.03
C GLU A 21 -22.80 -25.19 47.32
N SER A 22 -23.80 -24.55 47.95
CA SER A 22 -25.12 -24.34 47.34
C SER A 22 -25.06 -23.40 46.13
N ASN A 23 -24.27 -22.33 46.19
CA ASN A 23 -24.09 -21.41 45.06
C ASN A 23 -23.35 -22.10 43.91
N LEU A 24 -22.32 -22.90 44.21
CA LEU A 24 -21.60 -23.71 43.23
C LEU A 24 -22.56 -24.67 42.50
N ALA A 25 -23.37 -25.42 43.24
CA ALA A 25 -24.36 -26.34 42.66
C ALA A 25 -25.37 -25.60 41.76
N GLN A 26 -25.89 -24.46 42.22
CA GLN A 26 -26.82 -23.65 41.43
C GLN A 26 -26.21 -23.13 40.13
N LYS A 27 -24.95 -22.69 40.16
CA LYS A 27 -24.24 -22.18 38.98
C LYS A 27 -23.93 -23.29 37.98
N THR A 28 -23.56 -24.48 38.46
CA THR A 28 -23.34 -25.66 37.61
C THR A 28 -24.64 -26.11 36.94
N GLU A 29 -25.75 -26.19 37.67
CA GLU A 29 -27.06 -26.52 37.10
C GLU A 29 -27.52 -25.48 36.07
N GLN A 30 -27.33 -24.19 36.39
CA GLN A 30 -27.68 -23.10 35.48
C GLN A 30 -26.87 -23.18 34.17
N LEU A 31 -25.56 -23.42 34.24
CA LEU A 31 -24.71 -23.57 33.06
C LEU A 31 -25.15 -24.76 32.21
N ASN A 32 -25.35 -25.93 32.82
CA ASN A 32 -25.78 -27.14 32.10
C ASN A 32 -27.10 -26.90 31.36
N LYS A 33 -28.10 -26.32 32.03
CA LYS A 33 -29.37 -25.96 31.40
C LYS A 33 -29.20 -24.98 30.23
N GLN A 34 -28.31 -24.00 30.37
CA GLN A 34 -28.03 -23.04 29.29
C GLN A 34 -27.32 -23.67 28.10
N LEU A 35 -26.48 -24.69 28.32
CA LEU A 35 -25.85 -25.48 27.25
C LEU A 35 -26.88 -26.34 26.51
N ASP A 36 -27.74 -27.03 27.25
CA ASP A 36 -28.84 -27.85 26.71
C ASP A 36 -29.80 -27.02 25.84
N ASP A 37 -30.17 -25.83 26.33
CA ASP A 37 -31.05 -24.90 25.62
C ASP A 37 -30.44 -24.33 24.33
N LEU A 38 -29.10 -24.22 24.26
CA LEU A 38 -28.42 -23.60 23.13
C LEU A 38 -28.27 -24.56 21.94
N GLY A 39 -28.03 -25.85 22.20
CA GLY A 39 -27.84 -26.86 21.16
C GLY A 39 -28.94 -26.85 20.08
N PRO A 40 -30.23 -27.01 20.45
CA PRO A 40 -31.35 -26.97 19.50
C PRO A 40 -31.49 -25.63 18.76
N ARG A 41 -31.06 -24.51 19.38
CA ARG A 41 -31.14 -23.18 18.76
C ARG A 41 -30.11 -22.98 17.65
N LEU A 42 -29.04 -23.78 17.60
CA LEU A 42 -28.05 -23.71 16.52
C LEU A 42 -28.59 -24.15 15.16
N VAL A 43 -29.81 -24.71 15.09
CA VAL A 43 -30.49 -24.97 13.81
C VAL A 43 -30.58 -23.71 12.94
N ILE A 44 -30.64 -22.52 13.56
CA ILE A 44 -30.65 -21.23 12.85
C ILE A 44 -29.41 -21.03 11.95
N LEU A 45 -28.27 -21.66 12.26
CA LEU A 45 -27.07 -21.56 11.42
C LEU A 45 -27.28 -22.22 10.05
N ASN A 46 -28.21 -23.18 9.94
CA ASN A 46 -28.58 -23.77 8.64
C ASN A 46 -29.38 -22.82 7.75
N LEU A 47 -29.97 -21.76 8.33
CA LEU A 47 -30.71 -20.73 7.60
C LEU A 47 -29.81 -19.55 7.19
N MET A 48 -28.53 -19.60 7.58
CA MET A 48 -27.54 -18.59 7.21
C MET A 48 -26.79 -19.03 5.95
N ASP A 49 -27.51 -19.24 4.85
CA ASP A 49 -26.96 -19.75 3.58
C ASP A 49 -26.89 -18.70 2.45
N GLU A 50 -27.34 -17.47 2.70
CA GLU A 50 -27.32 -16.38 1.73
C GLU A 50 -26.20 -15.36 1.98
N ALA A 51 -25.25 -15.26 1.04
CA ALA A 51 -24.09 -14.38 1.17
C ALA A 51 -24.48 -12.88 1.24
N ASP A 52 -25.61 -12.49 0.66
CA ASP A 52 -26.08 -11.11 0.67
C ASP A 52 -26.54 -10.66 2.06
N ASN A 53 -27.02 -11.58 2.89
CA ASN A 53 -27.51 -11.29 4.25
C ASN A 53 -26.42 -11.38 5.32
N VAL A 54 -25.15 -11.50 4.92
CA VAL A 54 -24.01 -11.68 5.85
C VAL A 54 -23.89 -10.57 6.89
N ASP A 55 -24.28 -9.34 6.55
CA ASP A 55 -24.29 -8.20 7.48
C ASP A 55 -25.19 -8.46 8.70
N ASP A 56 -26.36 -9.07 8.49
CA ASP A 56 -27.26 -9.47 9.57
C ASP A 56 -26.69 -10.67 10.35
N TYR A 57 -26.12 -11.65 9.62
CA TYR A 57 -25.52 -12.84 10.24
C TYR A 57 -24.40 -12.48 11.22
N VAL A 58 -23.59 -11.47 10.92
CA VAL A 58 -22.54 -10.96 11.81
C VAL A 58 -23.10 -10.58 13.18
N GLN A 59 -24.26 -9.91 13.24
CA GLN A 59 -24.87 -9.52 14.51
C GLN A 59 -25.30 -10.74 15.34
N HIS A 60 -25.89 -11.74 14.70
CA HIS A 60 -26.29 -12.99 15.35
C HIS A 60 -25.07 -13.78 15.85
N ILE A 61 -24.05 -13.91 15.02
CA ILE A 61 -22.79 -14.59 15.36
C ILE A 61 -22.09 -13.90 16.54
N MET A 62 -22.03 -12.56 16.55
CA MET A 62 -21.45 -11.83 17.68
C MET A 62 -22.19 -12.11 19.00
N LYS A 63 -23.53 -12.22 18.97
CA LYS A 63 -24.31 -12.60 20.16
C LYS A 63 -23.97 -14.02 20.63
N LEU A 64 -23.79 -14.98 19.71
CA LEU A 64 -23.38 -16.35 20.05
C LEU A 64 -21.97 -16.39 20.63
N LEU A 65 -21.00 -15.66 20.05
CA LEU A 65 -19.63 -15.60 20.55
C LEU A 65 -19.56 -14.99 21.96
N ARG A 66 -20.34 -13.94 22.25
CA ARG A 66 -20.44 -13.39 23.60
C ARG A 66 -20.97 -14.42 24.60
N LYS A 67 -21.97 -15.21 24.22
CA LYS A 67 -22.48 -16.30 25.08
C LYS A 67 -21.43 -17.38 25.33
N MET A 68 -20.66 -17.78 24.32
CA MET A 68 -19.56 -18.74 24.49
C MET A 68 -18.52 -18.23 25.50
N ASN A 69 -18.14 -16.96 25.40
CA ASN A 69 -17.21 -16.35 26.35
C ASN A 69 -17.77 -16.30 27.79
N VAL A 70 -19.07 -16.05 27.94
CA VAL A 70 -19.73 -16.11 29.26
C VAL A 70 -19.71 -17.54 29.83
N PHE A 71 -19.95 -18.56 29.01
CA PHE A 71 -19.85 -19.95 29.44
C PHE A 71 -18.42 -20.32 29.85
N ASP A 72 -17.41 -19.87 29.11
CA ASP A 72 -16.00 -20.08 29.48
C ASP A 72 -15.63 -19.44 30.82
N GLN A 73 -16.13 -18.23 31.08
CA GLN A 73 -15.94 -17.56 32.37
C GLN A 73 -16.63 -18.32 33.50
N GLN A 74 -17.84 -18.86 33.27
CA GLN A 74 -18.55 -19.67 34.24
C GLN A 74 -17.82 -20.99 34.53
N VAL A 75 -17.36 -21.71 33.52
CA VAL A 75 -16.55 -22.94 33.70
C VAL A 75 -15.28 -22.64 34.49
N THR A 76 -14.57 -21.56 34.15
CA THR A 76 -13.35 -21.15 34.86
C THR A 76 -13.65 -20.85 36.33
N TRP A 77 -14.77 -20.19 36.62
CA TRP A 77 -15.21 -19.92 37.98
C TRP A 77 -15.58 -21.21 38.71
N ILE A 78 -16.40 -22.08 38.13
CA ILE A 78 -16.82 -23.36 38.72
C ILE A 78 -15.59 -24.22 39.07
N ASN A 79 -14.67 -24.41 38.12
CA ASN A 79 -13.48 -25.23 38.34
C ASN A 79 -12.56 -24.64 39.42
N LYS A 80 -12.52 -23.31 39.55
CA LYS A 80 -11.78 -22.64 40.62
C LYS A 80 -12.40 -22.90 41.99
N GLU A 81 -13.73 -22.83 42.10
CA GLU A 81 -14.45 -23.13 43.34
C GLU A 81 -14.36 -24.63 43.70
N GLU A 82 -14.53 -25.54 42.73
CA GLU A 82 -14.36 -26.98 42.94
C GLU A 82 -12.95 -27.31 43.46
N ALA A 83 -11.91 -26.69 42.90
CA ALA A 83 -10.54 -26.84 43.39
C ALA A 83 -10.36 -26.33 44.83
N LEU A 84 -10.99 -25.20 45.18
CA LEU A 84 -10.96 -24.64 46.54
C LEU A 84 -11.58 -25.61 47.57
N PHE A 85 -12.71 -26.23 47.22
CA PHE A 85 -13.40 -27.23 48.05
C PHE A 85 -12.82 -28.64 47.93
N LYS A 86 -11.78 -28.84 47.09
CA LYS A 86 -11.16 -30.15 46.79
C LYS A 86 -12.13 -31.17 46.18
N PHE A 87 -13.11 -30.68 45.43
CA PHE A 87 -13.96 -31.50 44.58
C PHE A 87 -13.23 -31.87 43.28
N PRO A 88 -13.61 -32.99 42.63
CA PRO A 88 -13.13 -33.30 41.30
C PRO A 88 -13.60 -32.22 40.32
N LEU A 89 -12.71 -31.81 39.41
CA LEU A 89 -13.02 -30.78 38.42
C LEU A 89 -14.05 -31.28 37.41
N SER A 90 -15.10 -30.49 37.22
CA SER A 90 -16.12 -30.74 36.20
C SER A 90 -15.55 -30.54 34.79
N THR A 91 -16.03 -31.35 33.85
CA THR A 91 -15.70 -31.22 32.42
C THR A 91 -16.98 -30.88 31.64
N TYR A 92 -16.83 -30.12 30.55
CA TYR A 92 -17.96 -29.63 29.76
C TYR A 92 -17.82 -29.99 28.27
N PRO A 93 -17.89 -31.28 27.89
CA PRO A 93 -17.74 -31.71 26.50
C PRO A 93 -18.76 -31.08 25.54
N GLU A 94 -19.97 -30.81 26.03
CA GLU A 94 -21.01 -30.15 25.24
C GLU A 94 -20.63 -28.72 24.85
N LEU A 95 -20.01 -27.96 25.76
CA LEU A 95 -19.51 -26.63 25.46
C LEU A 95 -18.43 -26.70 24.36
N ASP A 96 -17.55 -27.68 24.43
CA ASP A 96 -16.50 -27.88 23.41
C ASP A 96 -17.10 -28.27 22.05
N GLU A 97 -18.15 -29.10 22.02
CA GLU A 97 -18.88 -29.41 20.79
C GLU A 97 -19.55 -28.16 20.19
N LEU A 98 -20.22 -27.35 21.01
CA LEU A 98 -20.83 -26.10 20.56
C LEU A 98 -19.79 -25.13 19.99
N LYS A 99 -18.64 -24.97 20.66
CA LYS A 99 -17.52 -24.16 20.15
C LYS A 99 -16.98 -24.69 18.83
N ASN A 100 -16.87 -26.02 18.70
CA ASN A 100 -16.44 -26.69 17.48
C ASN A 100 -17.38 -26.41 16.29
N ILE A 101 -18.64 -26.03 16.52
CA ILE A 101 -19.58 -25.61 15.48
C ILE A 101 -19.52 -24.08 15.28
N ILE A 102 -19.65 -23.32 16.37
CA ILE A 102 -19.81 -21.86 16.34
C ILE A 102 -18.55 -21.14 15.88
N PHE A 103 -17.37 -21.52 16.40
CA PHE A 103 -16.13 -20.79 16.08
C PHE A 103 -15.73 -20.91 14.60
N PRO A 104 -15.69 -22.11 14.00
CA PRO A 104 -15.41 -22.20 12.57
C PRO A 104 -16.44 -21.46 11.71
N PHE A 105 -17.72 -21.51 12.10
CA PHE A 105 -18.79 -20.86 11.33
C PHE A 105 -18.70 -19.34 11.42
N SER A 106 -18.41 -18.81 12.62
CA SER A 106 -18.14 -17.39 12.80
C SER A 106 -16.96 -16.90 11.96
N ARG A 107 -15.88 -17.70 11.87
CA ARG A 107 -14.71 -17.37 11.06
C ARG A 107 -15.07 -17.27 9.58
N LEU A 108 -15.89 -18.19 9.07
CA LEU A 108 -16.39 -18.14 7.69
C LEU A 108 -17.23 -16.88 7.45
N VAL A 109 -18.24 -16.63 8.29
CA VAL A 109 -19.13 -15.46 8.16
C VAL A 109 -18.34 -14.16 8.21
N PHE A 110 -17.40 -14.02 9.14
CA PHE A 110 -16.54 -12.83 9.22
C PHE A 110 -15.62 -12.69 8.01
N GLN A 111 -15.15 -13.79 7.43
CA GLN A 111 -14.31 -13.72 6.24
C GLN A 111 -15.10 -13.25 5.02
N ILE A 112 -16.33 -13.74 4.84
CA ILE A 112 -17.24 -13.30 3.78
C ILE A 112 -17.62 -11.83 3.99
N TYR A 113 -17.87 -11.42 5.23
CA TYR A 113 -18.14 -10.02 5.57
C TYR A 113 -16.97 -9.10 5.20
N LYS A 114 -15.73 -9.50 5.53
CA LYS A 114 -14.52 -8.75 5.14
C LYS A 114 -14.40 -8.61 3.63
N TRP A 115 -14.67 -9.69 2.89
CA TRP A 115 -14.71 -9.67 1.43
C TRP A 115 -15.75 -8.66 0.92
N LYS A 116 -17.02 -8.75 1.37
CA LYS A 116 -18.09 -7.82 0.94
C LYS A 116 -17.72 -6.36 1.20
N ARG A 117 -17.13 -6.06 2.36
CA ARG A 117 -16.67 -4.69 2.68
C ARG A 117 -15.58 -4.21 1.72
N LYS A 118 -14.59 -5.06 1.44
CA LYS A 118 -13.50 -4.71 0.51
C LYS A 118 -14.02 -4.54 -0.92
N TYR A 119 -14.86 -5.46 -1.38
CA TYR A 119 -15.54 -5.35 -2.66
C TYR A 119 -16.31 -4.02 -2.79
N ARG A 120 -17.10 -3.63 -1.77
CA ARG A 120 -17.81 -2.35 -1.78
C ARG A 120 -16.86 -1.15 -1.86
N VAL A 121 -15.76 -1.18 -1.10
CA VAL A 121 -14.75 -0.11 -1.17
C VAL A 121 -14.10 -0.03 -2.55
N TRP A 122 -13.81 -1.16 -3.20
CA TRP A 122 -13.23 -1.15 -4.54
C TRP A 122 -14.23 -0.73 -5.62
N MET A 123 -15.48 -1.16 -5.51
CA MET A 123 -16.50 -0.88 -6.52
C MET A 123 -17.06 0.54 -6.42
N ASP A 124 -17.19 1.06 -5.20
CA ASP A 124 -17.93 2.31 -4.91
C ASP A 124 -17.07 3.38 -4.21
N GLY A 125 -15.79 3.11 -3.96
CA GLY A 125 -14.84 4.06 -3.37
C GLY A 125 -14.14 4.93 -4.42
N ALA A 126 -13.06 5.60 -3.97
CA ALA A 126 -12.25 6.46 -4.83
C ALA A 126 -11.59 5.66 -5.95
N PHE A 127 -11.95 5.98 -7.19
CA PHE A 127 -11.47 5.28 -8.38
C PHE A 127 -9.97 5.46 -8.61
N ASP A 128 -9.46 6.67 -8.40
CA ASP A 128 -8.06 7.02 -8.69
C ASP A 128 -7.07 6.46 -7.67
N GLU A 129 -7.55 5.97 -6.51
CA GLU A 129 -6.73 5.35 -5.47
C GLU A 129 -6.55 3.84 -5.65
N LEU A 130 -7.22 3.23 -6.64
CA LEU A 130 -7.18 1.79 -6.84
C LEU A 130 -5.87 1.37 -7.49
N VAL A 131 -5.12 0.52 -6.79
CA VAL A 131 -3.88 -0.08 -7.30
C VAL A 131 -4.13 -1.54 -7.66
N MET A 132 -3.98 -1.89 -8.95
CA MET A 132 -4.23 -3.24 -9.48
C MET A 132 -3.61 -4.34 -8.64
N LYS A 133 -2.31 -4.24 -8.36
CA LYS A 133 -1.57 -5.27 -7.61
C LYS A 133 -2.15 -5.49 -6.20
N VAL A 134 -2.54 -4.42 -5.52
CA VAL A 134 -3.15 -4.50 -4.18
C VAL A 134 -4.51 -5.17 -4.23
N VAL A 135 -5.33 -4.82 -5.22
CA VAL A 135 -6.66 -5.40 -5.45
C VAL A 135 -6.53 -6.89 -5.81
N GLU A 136 -5.60 -7.23 -6.72
CA GLU A 136 -5.33 -8.60 -7.16
C GLU A 136 -4.86 -9.48 -6.00
N ASP A 137 -3.80 -9.07 -5.29
CA ASP A 137 -3.23 -9.83 -4.18
C ASP A 137 -4.28 -10.12 -3.10
N LYS A 138 -5.10 -9.12 -2.76
CA LYS A 138 -6.18 -9.29 -1.79
C LYS A 138 -7.31 -10.16 -2.31
N THR A 139 -7.68 -10.05 -3.58
CA THR A 139 -8.69 -10.92 -4.20
C THR A 139 -8.25 -12.38 -4.15
N GLU A 140 -6.99 -12.67 -4.47
CA GLU A 140 -6.43 -14.02 -4.39
C GLU A 140 -6.24 -14.52 -2.95
N GLU A 141 -5.96 -13.64 -1.99
CA GLU A 141 -5.97 -13.96 -0.56
C GLU A 141 -7.36 -14.44 -0.11
N PHE A 142 -8.41 -13.67 -0.40
CA PHE A 142 -9.79 -14.06 -0.07
C PHE A 142 -10.21 -15.36 -0.76
N PHE A 143 -9.89 -15.52 -2.05
CA PHE A 143 -10.19 -16.74 -2.80
C PHE A 143 -9.55 -17.98 -2.17
N ARG A 144 -8.25 -17.89 -1.83
CA ARG A 144 -7.51 -18.98 -1.19
C ARG A 144 -8.06 -19.32 0.19
N GLU A 145 -8.39 -18.32 1.00
CA GLU A 145 -8.94 -18.54 2.34
C GLU A 145 -10.32 -19.21 2.31
N ILE A 146 -11.25 -18.71 1.49
CA ILE A 146 -12.58 -19.32 1.37
C ILE A 146 -12.48 -20.73 0.78
N THR A 147 -11.61 -20.97 -0.19
CA THR A 147 -11.36 -22.32 -0.74
C THR A 147 -10.85 -23.29 0.33
N LYS A 148 -9.91 -22.84 1.19
CA LYS A 148 -9.43 -23.64 2.33
C LYS A 148 -10.56 -23.94 3.31
N MET A 149 -11.38 -22.95 3.67
CA MET A 149 -12.53 -23.14 4.55
C MET A 149 -13.53 -24.14 3.96
N GLN A 150 -13.84 -24.04 2.67
CA GLN A 150 -14.73 -24.95 1.97
C GLN A 150 -14.24 -26.40 2.06
N LYS A 151 -12.94 -26.65 1.83
CA LYS A 151 -12.35 -28.00 1.97
C LYS A 151 -12.50 -28.55 3.39
N VAL A 152 -12.22 -27.72 4.41
CA VAL A 152 -12.38 -28.10 5.82
C VAL A 152 -13.84 -28.47 6.13
N TYR A 153 -14.80 -27.67 5.67
CA TYR A 153 -16.22 -27.97 5.86
C TYR A 153 -16.66 -29.25 5.15
N ARG A 154 -16.18 -29.49 3.92
CA ARG A 154 -16.48 -30.74 3.20
C ARG A 154 -16.04 -31.96 4.01
N THR A 155 -14.78 -31.98 4.48
CA THR A 155 -14.26 -33.09 5.29
C THR A 155 -15.03 -33.24 6.60
N LYS A 156 -15.23 -32.12 7.32
CA LYS A 156 -15.89 -32.15 8.64
C LYS A 156 -17.34 -32.62 8.56
N ILE A 157 -18.11 -32.13 7.59
CA ILE A 157 -19.53 -32.51 7.45
C ILE A 157 -19.66 -33.96 6.99
N ARG A 158 -18.76 -34.48 6.13
CA ARG A 158 -18.73 -35.91 5.80
C ARG A 158 -18.49 -36.78 7.02
N GLN A 159 -17.49 -36.43 7.83
CA GLN A 159 -17.18 -37.16 9.06
C GLN A 159 -18.38 -37.16 10.02
N GLN A 160 -18.98 -35.99 10.26
CA GLN A 160 -20.15 -35.86 11.13
C GLN A 160 -21.39 -36.60 10.61
N ALA A 161 -21.51 -36.79 9.29
CA ALA A 161 -22.57 -37.60 8.70
C ALA A 161 -22.36 -39.10 8.97
N VAL A 162 -21.12 -39.60 8.91
CA VAL A 162 -20.79 -41.00 9.26
C VAL A 162 -21.02 -41.26 10.75
N GLU A 163 -20.67 -40.29 11.61
CA GLU A 163 -20.84 -40.38 13.07
C GLU A 163 -22.30 -40.18 13.53
N ASN A 164 -23.26 -39.93 12.60
CA ASN A 164 -24.66 -39.61 12.90
C ASN A 164 -24.82 -38.47 13.93
N ASN A 165 -23.96 -37.46 13.87
CA ASN A 165 -24.01 -36.35 14.81
C ASN A 165 -25.31 -35.52 14.62
N PRO A 166 -26.17 -35.37 15.65
CA PRO A 166 -27.45 -34.69 15.54
C PRO A 166 -27.33 -33.17 15.36
N ARG A 167 -26.17 -32.58 15.70
CA ARG A 167 -25.86 -31.14 15.63
C ARG A 167 -25.12 -30.76 14.33
N ARG A 168 -24.99 -31.69 13.36
CA ARG A 168 -24.37 -31.43 12.06
C ARG A 168 -25.19 -30.44 11.21
N PHE A 169 -24.52 -29.73 10.31
CA PHE A 169 -25.23 -28.95 9.28
C PHE A 169 -26.07 -29.86 8.39
N LYS A 170 -27.31 -29.43 8.11
CA LYS A 170 -28.25 -30.15 7.25
C LYS A 170 -27.79 -30.08 5.80
N GLY A 171 -28.07 -31.14 5.04
CA GLY A 171 -27.69 -31.28 3.64
C GLY A 171 -26.63 -32.35 3.39
N ASN A 172 -26.29 -32.53 2.11
CA ASN A 172 -25.27 -33.45 1.63
C ASN A 172 -24.20 -32.66 0.87
N VAL A 173 -22.92 -32.85 1.22
CA VAL A 173 -21.83 -32.09 0.59
C VAL A 173 -21.54 -32.53 -0.84
N ASP A 174 -21.94 -33.75 -1.21
CA ASP A 174 -21.69 -34.36 -2.51
C ASP A 174 -22.98 -34.36 -3.38
N ASP A 175 -23.99 -33.60 -2.97
CA ASP A 175 -25.22 -33.40 -3.77
C ASP A 175 -24.92 -32.59 -5.03
N ALA A 176 -25.58 -32.97 -6.14
CA ALA A 176 -25.48 -32.24 -7.39
C ALA A 176 -26.29 -30.94 -7.37
N ASP A 177 -27.37 -30.89 -6.58
CA ASP A 177 -28.21 -29.70 -6.44
C ASP A 177 -27.65 -28.76 -5.37
N PHE A 178 -27.42 -27.51 -5.78
CA PHE A 178 -26.95 -26.43 -4.91
C PHE A 178 -27.87 -26.22 -3.69
N VAL A 179 -29.18 -26.43 -3.83
CA VAL A 179 -30.17 -26.22 -2.76
C VAL A 179 -30.00 -27.22 -1.62
N ASN A 180 -29.52 -28.43 -1.93
CA ASN A 180 -29.32 -29.51 -0.95
C ASN A 180 -27.94 -29.46 -0.25
N LEU A 181 -27.08 -28.52 -0.67
CA LEU A 181 -25.79 -28.33 -0.02
C LEU A 181 -25.94 -27.73 1.39
N PRO A 182 -25.04 -28.06 2.32
CA PRO A 182 -25.03 -27.44 3.63
C PRO A 182 -24.75 -25.94 3.58
N ALA A 183 -25.34 -25.17 4.51
CA ALA A 183 -25.21 -23.72 4.57
C ALA A 183 -23.75 -23.19 4.49
N PRO A 184 -22.76 -23.75 5.22
CA PRO A 184 -21.38 -23.31 5.08
C PRO A 184 -20.79 -23.54 3.68
N ILE A 185 -21.23 -24.60 2.98
CA ILE A 185 -20.78 -24.90 1.62
C ILE A 185 -21.45 -23.95 0.62
N LYS A 186 -22.76 -23.71 0.76
CA LYS A 186 -23.49 -22.73 -0.06
C LYS A 186 -22.86 -21.35 0.01
N LEU A 187 -22.59 -20.86 1.22
CA LEU A 187 -21.89 -19.60 1.47
C LEU A 187 -20.52 -19.57 0.77
N CYS A 188 -19.71 -20.61 0.91
CA CYS A 188 -18.42 -20.72 0.24
C CYS A 188 -18.56 -20.66 -1.29
N VAL A 189 -19.47 -21.46 -1.87
CA VAL A 189 -19.67 -21.54 -3.32
C VAL A 189 -20.11 -20.19 -3.89
N LYS A 190 -21.14 -19.55 -3.30
CA LYS A 190 -21.62 -18.23 -3.74
C LYS A 190 -20.52 -17.17 -3.63
N THR A 191 -19.79 -17.16 -2.51
CA THR A 191 -18.69 -16.20 -2.30
C THR A 191 -17.56 -16.42 -3.31
N LEU A 192 -17.16 -17.66 -3.57
CA LEU A 192 -16.11 -17.96 -4.55
C LEU A 192 -16.53 -17.58 -5.96
N GLN A 193 -17.81 -17.78 -6.32
CA GLN A 193 -18.34 -17.35 -7.61
C GLN A 193 -18.27 -15.82 -7.74
N HIS A 194 -18.73 -15.10 -6.72
CA HIS A 194 -18.66 -13.64 -6.69
C HIS A 194 -17.20 -13.11 -6.74
N ILE A 195 -16.25 -13.78 -6.09
CA ILE A 195 -14.82 -13.44 -6.19
C ILE A 195 -14.31 -13.66 -7.62
N LYS A 196 -14.69 -14.76 -8.28
CA LYS A 196 -14.28 -15.04 -9.67
C LYS A 196 -14.83 -14.03 -10.66
N GLU A 197 -16.08 -13.60 -10.47
CA GLU A 197 -16.69 -12.55 -11.29
C GLU A 197 -15.95 -11.22 -11.11
N PHE A 198 -15.64 -10.82 -9.87
CA PHE A 198 -14.84 -9.63 -9.61
C PHE A 198 -13.42 -9.72 -10.21
N ARG A 199 -12.80 -10.90 -10.18
CA ARG A 199 -11.45 -11.13 -10.73
C ARG A 199 -11.35 -10.74 -12.21
N GLN A 200 -12.43 -10.86 -12.98
CA GLN A 200 -12.48 -10.46 -14.38
C GLN A 200 -12.34 -8.94 -14.57
N ASN A 201 -12.63 -8.14 -13.53
CA ASN A 201 -12.53 -6.69 -13.55
C ASN A 201 -11.15 -6.19 -13.10
N VAL A 202 -10.26 -7.05 -12.60
CA VAL A 202 -8.92 -6.65 -12.13
C VAL A 202 -8.06 -6.03 -13.25
N PRO A 203 -8.04 -6.56 -14.49
CA PRO A 203 -7.31 -5.92 -15.59
C PRO A 203 -7.81 -4.50 -15.89
N LEU A 204 -9.13 -4.26 -15.80
CA LEU A 204 -9.72 -2.93 -15.97
C LEU A 204 -9.15 -1.92 -14.97
N VAL A 205 -8.94 -2.34 -13.72
CA VAL A 205 -8.29 -1.52 -12.68
C VAL A 205 -6.85 -1.19 -13.07
N GLY A 206 -6.08 -2.15 -13.59
CA GLY A 206 -4.70 -1.92 -14.03
C GLY A 206 -4.58 -0.93 -15.17
N ILE A 207 -5.56 -0.94 -16.07
CA ILE A 207 -5.55 -0.09 -17.24
C ILE A 207 -6.03 1.32 -16.88
N LEU A 208 -7.22 1.44 -16.29
CA LEU A 208 -7.91 2.73 -16.11
C LEU A 208 -7.55 3.46 -14.81
N CYS A 209 -7.14 2.75 -13.75
CA CYS A 209 -6.67 3.37 -12.50
C CYS A 209 -5.15 3.59 -12.53
N ASN A 210 -4.55 3.69 -13.71
CA ASN A 210 -3.13 3.96 -13.86
C ASN A 210 -2.84 5.45 -13.59
N PRO A 211 -2.03 5.79 -12.56
CA PRO A 211 -1.73 7.18 -12.20
C PRO A 211 -0.80 7.90 -13.20
N ALA A 212 -0.33 7.21 -14.24
CA ALA A 212 0.40 7.83 -15.34
C ALA A 212 -0.52 8.39 -16.43
N LEU A 213 -1.81 8.05 -16.41
CA LEU A 213 -2.77 8.58 -17.37
C LEU A 213 -2.96 10.09 -17.17
N THR A 214 -3.08 10.79 -18.30
CA THR A 214 -3.31 12.23 -18.38
C THR A 214 -4.52 12.48 -19.26
N GLN A 215 -5.03 13.72 -19.33
CA GLN A 215 -6.19 14.06 -20.17
C GLN A 215 -6.02 13.57 -21.61
N ARG A 216 -4.82 13.72 -22.19
CA ARG A 216 -4.49 13.22 -23.54
C ARG A 216 -4.78 11.73 -23.71
N HIS A 217 -4.41 10.92 -22.73
CA HIS A 217 -4.64 9.47 -22.75
C HIS A 217 -6.13 9.14 -22.64
N TRP A 218 -6.87 9.90 -21.82
CA TRP A 218 -8.32 9.77 -21.71
C TRP A 218 -9.04 10.15 -22.99
N ASP A 219 -8.59 11.22 -23.68
CA ASP A 219 -9.12 11.63 -24.98
C ASP A 219 -8.87 10.56 -26.05
N GLU A 220 -7.69 9.92 -26.03
CA GLU A 220 -7.33 8.82 -26.93
C GLU A 220 -8.23 7.60 -26.69
N MET A 221 -8.43 7.17 -25.44
CA MET A 221 -9.35 6.08 -25.10
C MET A 221 -10.82 6.43 -25.43
N SER A 222 -11.23 7.68 -25.18
CA SER A 222 -12.58 8.17 -25.49
C SER A 222 -12.85 8.15 -27.00
N SER A 223 -11.83 8.44 -27.82
CA SER A 223 -11.92 8.38 -29.28
C SER A 223 -12.13 6.96 -29.81
N VAL A 224 -11.57 5.95 -29.13
CA VAL A 224 -11.75 4.53 -29.49
C VAL A 224 -13.19 4.07 -29.28
N VAL A 225 -13.85 4.52 -28.20
CA VAL A 225 -15.21 4.07 -27.85
C VAL A 225 -16.30 4.99 -28.40
N GLY A 226 -15.95 6.25 -28.69
CA GLY A 226 -16.87 7.24 -29.26
C GLY A 226 -17.67 8.05 -28.23
N TYR A 227 -17.29 7.99 -26.95
CA TYR A 227 -17.83 8.84 -25.88
C TYR A 227 -16.77 9.10 -24.82
N ASP A 228 -16.99 10.12 -23.98
CA ASP A 228 -16.03 10.55 -22.96
C ASP A 228 -15.93 9.53 -21.81
N LEU A 229 -14.70 9.07 -21.57
CA LEU A 229 -14.31 8.14 -20.51
C LEU A 229 -13.57 8.82 -19.36
N THR A 230 -13.32 10.13 -19.46
CA THR A 230 -12.53 10.87 -18.48
C THR A 230 -13.17 10.73 -17.09
N PRO A 231 -12.43 10.25 -16.07
CA PRO A 231 -12.98 10.09 -14.75
C PRO A 231 -13.27 11.45 -14.10
N ASP A 232 -14.40 11.54 -13.39
CA ASP A 232 -14.78 12.70 -12.58
C ASP A 232 -14.80 12.34 -11.08
N ALA A 233 -15.09 13.33 -10.22
CA ALA A 233 -15.13 13.13 -8.76
C ALA A 233 -16.17 12.09 -8.29
N GLY A 234 -17.12 11.72 -9.14
CA GLY A 234 -18.11 10.67 -8.91
C GLY A 234 -17.81 9.36 -9.65
N SER A 235 -16.70 9.25 -10.37
CA SER A 235 -16.31 8.02 -11.05
C SER A 235 -16.01 6.92 -10.05
N THR A 236 -16.53 5.73 -10.33
CA THR A 236 -16.31 4.53 -9.53
C THR A 236 -16.01 3.36 -10.44
N LEU A 237 -15.34 2.33 -9.91
CA LEU A 237 -15.07 1.11 -10.68
C LEU A 237 -16.38 0.46 -11.13
N ARG A 238 -17.46 0.54 -10.34
CA ARG A 238 -18.79 0.05 -10.74
C ARG A 238 -19.27 0.70 -12.02
N LYS A 239 -19.22 2.03 -12.11
CA LYS A 239 -19.61 2.75 -13.33
C LYS A 239 -18.76 2.31 -14.53
N MET A 240 -17.45 2.16 -14.34
CA MET A 240 -16.55 1.73 -15.42
C MET A 240 -16.82 0.28 -15.88
N VAL A 241 -17.18 -0.63 -14.97
CA VAL A 241 -17.58 -2.00 -15.30
C VAL A 241 -18.91 -2.01 -16.07
N ASP A 242 -19.87 -1.16 -15.68
CA ASP A 242 -21.19 -1.06 -16.32
C ASP A 242 -21.10 -0.57 -17.77
N LEU A 243 -20.04 0.15 -18.13
CA LEU A 243 -19.73 0.54 -19.52
C LEU A 243 -19.31 -0.63 -20.42
N LYS A 244 -19.06 -1.83 -19.86
CA LYS A 244 -18.73 -3.06 -20.59
C LYS A 244 -17.60 -2.88 -21.61
N LEU A 245 -16.51 -2.27 -21.16
CA LEU A 245 -15.34 -1.92 -21.98
C LEU A 245 -14.48 -3.11 -22.43
N GLY A 246 -14.90 -4.35 -22.13
CA GLY A 246 -14.19 -5.60 -22.45
C GLY A 246 -13.59 -5.67 -23.87
N PRO A 247 -14.36 -5.36 -24.94
CA PRO A 247 -13.85 -5.41 -26.31
C PRO A 247 -12.72 -4.43 -26.64
N TYR A 248 -12.53 -3.38 -25.83
CA TYR A 248 -11.57 -2.32 -26.07
C TYR A 248 -10.34 -2.39 -25.15
N LEU A 249 -10.32 -3.34 -24.19
CA LEU A 249 -9.25 -3.42 -23.17
C LEU A 249 -7.86 -3.56 -23.78
N ASP A 250 -7.68 -4.36 -24.83
CA ASP A 250 -6.37 -4.53 -25.47
C ASP A 250 -5.85 -3.21 -26.05
N GLN A 251 -6.73 -2.36 -26.59
CA GLN A 251 -6.36 -1.04 -27.10
C GLN A 251 -6.01 -0.08 -25.97
N PHE A 252 -6.80 -0.11 -24.88
CA PHE A 252 -6.54 0.71 -23.71
C PHE A 252 -5.27 0.32 -22.97
N GLU A 253 -4.94 -0.98 -22.96
CA GLU A 253 -3.70 -1.48 -22.37
C GLU A 253 -2.48 -0.88 -23.08
N ILE A 254 -2.52 -0.76 -24.42
CA ILE A 254 -1.45 -0.09 -25.18
C ILE A 254 -1.28 1.37 -24.74
N VAL A 255 -2.39 2.11 -24.60
CA VAL A 255 -2.38 3.50 -24.14
C VAL A 255 -1.82 3.60 -22.71
N SER A 256 -2.27 2.73 -21.81
CA SER A 256 -1.87 2.72 -20.40
C SER A 256 -0.39 2.33 -20.23
N ILE A 257 0.12 1.39 -21.03
CA ILE A 257 1.56 1.06 -21.07
C ILE A 257 2.36 2.25 -21.61
N GLY A 258 1.86 2.91 -22.66
CA GLY A 258 2.47 4.14 -23.20
C GLY A 258 2.59 5.23 -22.14
N ALA A 259 1.53 5.48 -21.39
CA ALA A 259 1.49 6.44 -20.30
C ALA A 259 2.59 6.19 -19.25
N ASN A 260 2.82 4.93 -18.87
CA ASN A 260 3.90 4.58 -17.95
C ASN A 260 5.29 4.90 -18.51
N LYS A 261 5.51 4.66 -19.80
CA LYS A 261 6.78 5.00 -20.47
C LYS A 261 6.97 6.51 -20.60
N GLU A 262 5.91 7.25 -20.90
CA GLU A 262 5.91 8.71 -20.92
C GLU A 262 6.28 9.29 -19.55
N LYS A 263 5.60 8.83 -18.50
CA LYS A 263 5.89 9.26 -17.12
C LYS A 263 7.33 8.97 -16.71
N GLN A 264 7.86 7.78 -17.04
CA GLN A 264 9.25 7.43 -16.75
C GLN A 264 10.24 8.38 -17.44
N LEU A 265 9.98 8.76 -18.69
CA LEU A 265 10.82 9.72 -19.42
C LEU A 265 10.71 11.12 -18.81
N GLN A 266 9.50 11.57 -18.43
CA GLN A 266 9.31 12.84 -17.76
C GLN A 266 10.02 12.88 -16.39
N GLU A 267 9.93 11.82 -15.59
CA GLU A 267 10.65 11.70 -14.32
C GLU A 267 12.17 11.75 -14.53
N ASN A 268 12.70 11.11 -15.57
CA ASN A 268 14.11 11.20 -15.93
C ASN A 268 14.52 12.64 -16.31
N LEU A 269 13.70 13.34 -17.09
CA LEU A 269 13.94 14.74 -17.44
C LEU A 269 13.93 15.63 -16.20
N MET A 270 12.90 15.50 -15.36
CA MET A 270 12.76 16.28 -14.12
C MET A 270 13.91 16.02 -13.16
N LYS A 271 14.38 14.76 -13.06
CA LYS A 271 15.56 14.43 -12.27
C LYS A 271 16.80 15.17 -12.80
N MET A 272 17.08 15.10 -14.10
CA MET A 272 18.20 15.84 -14.70
C MET A 272 18.06 17.35 -14.42
N LEU A 273 16.88 17.93 -14.67
CA LEU A 273 16.62 19.35 -14.38
C LEU A 273 16.88 19.71 -12.91
N SER A 274 16.46 18.86 -11.98
CA SER A 274 16.65 19.08 -10.54
C SER A 274 18.12 19.04 -10.10
N GLU A 275 18.96 18.29 -10.82
CA GLU A 275 20.41 18.26 -10.57
C GLU A 275 21.09 19.57 -10.99
N TRP A 276 20.47 20.32 -11.91
CA TRP A 276 20.92 21.64 -12.36
C TRP A 276 20.18 22.81 -11.68
N ALA A 277 19.11 22.56 -10.94
CA ALA A 277 18.33 23.59 -10.26
C ALA A 277 19.01 24.11 -8.99
N ASP A 278 18.83 25.40 -8.69
CA ASP A 278 19.26 26.04 -7.44
C ASP A 278 18.45 25.47 -6.26
N ILE A 279 19.11 25.18 -5.13
CA ILE A 279 18.44 24.79 -3.87
C ILE A 279 17.57 25.92 -3.27
N ASN A 280 17.52 27.09 -3.90
CA ASN A 280 16.74 28.23 -3.41
C ASN A 280 15.23 28.16 -3.70
N GLU A 281 14.75 27.17 -4.47
CA GLU A 281 13.32 27.01 -4.78
C GLU A 281 12.61 25.85 -4.06
N CYS A 282 13.25 25.20 -3.09
CA CYS A 282 12.60 24.22 -2.22
C CYS A 282 12.44 24.75 -0.79
N GLY A 283 11.52 25.70 -0.58
CA GLY A 283 11.10 26.07 0.77
C GLY A 283 10.43 27.44 0.89
N PHE A 284 9.15 27.44 1.24
CA PHE A 284 8.45 28.57 1.86
C PHE A 284 9.32 29.24 2.94
N SER A 285 9.82 30.46 2.72
CA SER A 285 9.80 31.58 3.69
C SER A 285 10.56 32.80 3.18
N ASN A 286 9.99 33.97 3.44
CA ASN A 286 10.49 35.30 3.07
C ASN A 286 11.86 35.62 3.70
N LYS A 287 12.92 35.71 2.89
CA LYS A 287 14.13 36.53 3.13
C LYS A 287 14.65 37.11 1.81
N PRO A 288 15.26 38.31 1.82
CA PRO A 288 15.54 39.02 0.58
C PRO A 288 16.69 38.40 -0.22
N VAL A 289 16.42 38.37 -1.51
CA VAL A 289 17.20 37.91 -2.65
C VAL A 289 18.29 38.92 -3.00
N TRP A 290 19.55 38.60 -2.74
CA TRP A 290 20.74 38.96 -3.54
C TRP A 290 21.97 38.47 -2.77
N ASP A 291 22.47 37.29 -3.08
CA ASP A 291 23.90 37.00 -3.28
C ASP A 291 23.99 35.49 -3.59
N THR A 292 24.63 35.16 -4.70
CA THR A 292 24.97 33.81 -5.19
C THR A 292 23.83 32.86 -5.60
N GLY A 293 23.00 33.26 -6.57
CA GLY A 293 22.18 32.33 -7.37
C GLY A 293 23.02 31.59 -8.41
N LEU A 294 23.72 30.53 -7.97
CA LEU A 294 24.46 29.61 -8.84
C LEU A 294 24.10 28.16 -8.46
N PRO A 295 23.89 27.25 -9.44
CA PRO A 295 23.51 25.86 -9.18
C PRO A 295 24.41 25.18 -8.16
N LYS A 296 23.90 24.14 -7.47
CA LYS A 296 24.69 23.38 -6.48
C LYS A 296 26.00 22.82 -7.07
N VAL A 297 25.98 22.53 -8.37
CA VAL A 297 27.14 22.14 -9.17
C VAL A 297 28.13 23.30 -9.33
N VAL A 298 27.66 24.54 -9.40
CA VAL A 298 28.44 25.78 -9.61
C VAL A 298 28.99 26.39 -8.32
N SER A 299 28.32 26.24 -7.18
CA SER A 299 28.82 26.71 -5.88
C SER A 299 30.15 26.07 -5.46
N GLY A 300 30.50 24.89 -5.98
CA GLY A 300 31.80 24.22 -5.76
C GLY A 300 32.86 24.55 -6.82
N LEU A 301 32.53 25.34 -7.84
CA LEU A 301 33.41 25.61 -8.99
C LEU A 301 34.25 26.85 -8.85
N MET A 302 33.98 27.73 -7.89
CA MET A 302 34.73 28.97 -7.83
C MET A 302 35.82 28.84 -6.79
N SER A 303 37.03 28.53 -7.27
CA SER A 303 38.25 28.61 -6.47
C SER A 303 38.98 29.91 -6.79
N TYR A 304 40.00 30.26 -6.03
CA TYR A 304 40.82 31.45 -6.29
C TYR A 304 42.23 31.02 -6.68
N SER A 305 42.79 31.66 -7.71
CA SER A 305 44.21 31.50 -8.04
C SER A 305 45.06 31.91 -6.83
N LEU A 306 45.95 31.02 -6.39
CA LEU A 306 46.83 31.25 -5.23
C LEU A 306 47.80 32.44 -5.44
N GLU A 307 48.10 32.79 -6.68
CA GLU A 307 49.04 33.87 -7.03
C GLU A 307 48.36 35.24 -7.18
N THR A 308 47.08 35.29 -7.57
CA THR A 308 46.39 36.55 -7.93
C THR A 308 45.10 36.83 -7.18
N GLY A 309 44.51 35.83 -6.52
CA GLY A 309 43.20 35.97 -5.88
C GLY A 309 42.04 36.15 -6.85
N ILE A 310 42.22 35.84 -8.15
CA ILE A 310 41.18 35.89 -9.17
C ILE A 310 40.37 34.59 -9.14
N PRO A 311 39.03 34.65 -9.23
CA PRO A 311 38.19 33.45 -9.29
C PRO A 311 38.46 32.64 -10.56
N ILE A 312 38.67 31.34 -10.40
CA ILE A 312 38.87 30.35 -11.47
C ILE A 312 37.85 29.23 -11.32
N LEU A 313 37.48 28.60 -12.44
CA LEU A 313 36.69 27.37 -12.43
C LEU A 313 37.53 26.20 -11.92
N SER A 314 37.15 25.64 -10.78
CA SER A 314 37.60 24.35 -10.23
C SER A 314 36.58 23.25 -10.52
N ALA A 315 36.96 21.98 -10.34
CA ALA A 315 36.07 20.81 -10.51
C ALA A 315 35.39 20.70 -11.90
N LEU A 316 36.08 21.12 -12.96
CA LEU A 316 35.60 21.02 -14.35
C LEU A 316 35.29 19.57 -14.77
N GLU A 317 36.08 18.62 -14.28
CA GLU A 317 35.93 17.19 -14.57
C GLU A 317 34.59 16.62 -14.06
N ASP A 318 34.16 17.02 -12.85
CA ASP A 318 32.89 16.58 -12.26
C ASP A 318 31.69 17.09 -13.06
N ILE A 319 31.76 18.34 -13.53
CA ILE A 319 30.72 18.92 -14.39
C ILE A 319 30.69 18.24 -15.76
N GLN A 320 31.87 18.03 -16.33
CA GLN A 320 31.98 17.39 -17.63
C GLN A 320 31.36 15.98 -17.56
N ALA A 321 31.62 15.24 -16.49
CA ALA A 321 31.01 13.93 -16.26
C ALA A 321 29.47 14.00 -16.19
N VAL A 322 28.90 14.98 -15.47
CA VAL A 322 27.44 15.18 -15.40
C VAL A 322 26.86 15.59 -16.77
N LEU A 323 27.52 16.48 -17.50
CA LEU A 323 27.10 16.89 -18.84
C LEU A 323 27.10 15.72 -19.82
N ASP A 324 28.16 14.92 -19.85
CA ASP A 324 28.29 13.78 -20.75
C ASP A 324 27.21 12.73 -20.47
N ASP A 325 26.99 12.40 -19.19
CA ASP A 325 25.93 11.49 -18.77
C ASP A 325 24.53 12.02 -19.14
N HIS A 326 24.24 13.30 -18.87
CA HIS A 326 22.96 13.91 -19.21
C HIS A 326 22.75 14.06 -20.72
N LEU A 327 23.80 14.30 -21.51
CA LEU A 327 23.75 14.31 -22.97
C LEU A 327 23.38 12.93 -23.53
N ILE A 328 24.01 11.86 -23.03
CA ILE A 328 23.71 10.48 -23.44
C ILE A 328 22.28 10.09 -23.05
N LYS A 329 21.86 10.40 -21.82
CA LYS A 329 20.48 10.14 -21.34
C LYS A 329 19.46 10.89 -22.18
N THR A 330 19.66 12.18 -22.41
CA THR A 330 18.74 13.01 -23.21
C THR A 330 18.67 12.52 -24.65
N LEU A 331 19.80 12.13 -25.25
CA LEU A 331 19.84 11.55 -26.59
C LEU A 331 19.07 10.22 -26.66
N THR A 332 19.22 9.36 -25.65
CA THR A 332 18.48 8.11 -25.53
C THR A 332 16.97 8.37 -25.43
N MET A 333 16.56 9.38 -24.65
CA MET A 333 15.16 9.77 -24.49
C MET A 333 14.57 10.28 -25.81
N ARG A 334 15.32 11.06 -26.60
CA ARG A 334 14.91 11.52 -27.94
C ARG A 334 14.67 10.38 -28.92
N GLY A 335 15.39 9.26 -28.78
CA GLY A 335 15.19 8.07 -29.61
C GLY A 335 13.92 7.27 -29.26
N SER A 336 13.25 7.59 -28.16
CA SER A 336 12.06 6.86 -27.71
C SER A 336 10.81 7.27 -28.50
N ALA A 337 10.01 6.30 -28.94
CA ALA A 337 8.72 6.57 -29.58
C ALA A 337 7.71 7.28 -28.64
N PHE A 338 7.91 7.17 -27.33
CA PHE A 338 7.05 7.77 -26.29
C PHE A 338 7.40 9.22 -25.97
N VAL A 339 8.42 9.80 -26.63
CA VAL A 339 8.87 11.16 -26.36
C VAL A 339 7.95 12.23 -26.98
N LYS A 340 7.16 11.85 -27.99
CA LYS A 340 6.39 12.76 -28.85
C LYS A 340 5.59 13.84 -28.10
N PRO A 341 4.88 13.56 -26.99
CA PRO A 341 4.04 14.57 -26.34
C PRO A 341 4.82 15.74 -25.71
N PHE A 342 6.10 15.55 -25.39
CA PHE A 342 6.98 16.55 -24.76
C PHE A 342 8.35 16.62 -25.45
N GLU A 343 8.38 16.27 -26.75
CA GLU A 343 9.60 16.23 -27.55
C GLU A 343 10.29 17.61 -27.62
N ALA A 344 9.49 18.68 -27.71
CA ALA A 344 10.00 20.04 -27.75
C ALA A 344 10.80 20.41 -26.48
N GLU A 345 10.34 19.99 -25.30
CA GLU A 345 11.04 20.23 -24.03
C GLU A 345 12.38 19.49 -23.97
N ILE A 346 12.42 18.26 -24.50
CA ILE A 346 13.65 17.46 -24.55
C ILE A 346 14.64 18.02 -25.57
N ILE A 347 14.17 18.54 -26.71
CA ILE A 347 15.02 19.20 -27.69
C ILE A 347 15.64 20.46 -27.09
N ASP A 348 14.83 21.31 -26.44
CA ASP A 348 15.33 22.52 -25.77
C ASP A 348 16.33 22.18 -24.65
N TRP A 349 16.05 21.13 -23.87
CA TRP A 349 16.97 20.63 -22.85
C TRP A 349 18.30 20.15 -23.45
N TYR A 350 18.24 19.37 -24.53
CA TYR A 350 19.43 18.90 -25.22
C TYR A 350 20.28 20.06 -25.75
N ASP A 351 19.65 21.05 -26.38
CA ASP A 351 20.33 22.21 -26.94
C ASP A 351 20.98 23.08 -25.85
N LYS A 352 20.34 23.18 -24.68
CA LYS A 352 20.92 23.81 -23.47
C LYS A 352 22.16 23.06 -23.00
N LEU A 353 22.10 21.73 -22.85
CA LEU A 353 23.26 20.92 -22.46
C LEU A 353 24.42 21.04 -23.45
N VAL A 354 24.15 20.99 -24.76
CA VAL A 354 25.18 21.17 -25.80
C VAL A 354 25.82 22.55 -25.73
N ARG A 355 25.02 23.60 -25.48
CA ARG A 355 25.55 24.96 -25.31
C ARG A 355 26.44 25.06 -24.07
N MET A 356 25.98 24.54 -22.94
CA MET A 356 26.75 24.52 -21.69
C MET A 356 28.09 23.80 -21.88
N ASN A 357 28.07 22.63 -22.53
CA ASN A 357 29.28 21.86 -22.82
C ASN A 357 30.29 22.66 -23.64
N LYS A 358 29.85 23.34 -24.71
CA LYS A 358 30.72 24.22 -25.51
C LYS A 358 31.28 25.38 -24.71
N THR A 359 30.46 26.02 -23.88
CA THR A 359 30.90 27.14 -23.04
C THR A 359 31.95 26.70 -22.03
N ILE A 360 31.77 25.55 -21.40
CA ILE A 360 32.70 24.99 -20.41
C ILE A 360 34.02 24.57 -21.06
N ASP A 361 33.98 23.94 -22.24
CA ASP A 361 35.18 23.56 -23.00
C ASP A 361 36.01 24.79 -23.41
N GLU A 362 35.38 25.81 -24.01
CA GLU A 362 36.07 27.05 -24.38
C GLU A 362 36.60 27.81 -23.15
N TRP A 363 35.84 27.88 -22.06
CA TRP A 363 36.32 28.48 -20.81
C TRP A 363 37.54 27.74 -20.26
N GLY A 364 37.50 26.40 -20.24
CA GLY A 364 38.61 25.56 -19.80
C GLY A 364 39.89 25.80 -20.59
N LYS A 365 39.79 25.93 -21.93
CA LYS A 365 40.92 26.28 -22.81
C LYS A 365 41.49 27.65 -22.47
N VAL A 366 40.64 28.67 -22.36
CA VAL A 366 41.06 30.04 -22.04
C VAL A 366 41.73 30.09 -20.67
N GLN A 367 41.12 29.49 -19.65
CA GLN A 367 41.65 29.46 -18.29
C GLN A 367 42.99 28.71 -18.21
N SER A 368 43.14 27.59 -18.93
CA SER A 368 44.40 26.84 -18.97
C SER A 368 45.54 27.65 -19.59
N GLN A 369 45.30 28.30 -20.73
CA GLN A 369 46.29 29.17 -21.38
C GLN A 369 46.61 30.39 -20.51
N TRP A 370 45.59 31.00 -19.90
CA TRP A 370 45.78 32.15 -19.03
C TRP A 370 46.60 31.82 -17.78
N LEU A 371 46.31 30.69 -17.11
CA LEU A 371 47.10 30.21 -15.97
C LEU A 371 48.54 29.85 -16.35
N TYR A 372 48.80 29.40 -17.58
CA TYR A 372 50.16 29.15 -18.08
C TYR A 372 50.93 30.45 -18.32
N LEU A 373 50.28 31.47 -18.88
CA LEU A 373 50.89 32.78 -19.16
C LEU A 373 51.09 33.63 -17.90
N LEU A 374 50.29 33.38 -16.86
CA LEU A 374 50.29 34.14 -15.61
C LEU A 374 51.68 34.23 -14.94
N PRO A 375 52.41 33.13 -14.64
CA PRO A 375 53.73 33.22 -14.05
C PRO A 375 54.79 33.82 -15.00
N ILE A 376 54.63 33.66 -16.32
CA ILE A 376 55.53 34.21 -17.34
C ILE A 376 55.45 35.74 -17.34
N PHE A 377 54.25 36.29 -17.46
CA PHE A 377 54.05 37.74 -17.48
C PHE A 377 54.00 38.39 -16.09
N SER A 378 54.06 37.60 -15.01
CA SER A 378 54.32 38.12 -13.66
C SER A 378 55.81 38.44 -13.43
N SER A 379 56.70 38.00 -14.32
CA SER A 379 58.14 38.28 -14.23
C SER A 379 58.49 39.66 -14.79
N LYS A 380 59.08 40.52 -13.95
CA LYS A 380 59.52 41.87 -14.32
C LYS A 380 60.55 41.88 -15.46
N ASP A 381 61.42 40.86 -15.51
CA ASP A 381 62.46 40.75 -16.54
C ASP A 381 61.85 40.40 -17.91
N ILE A 382 60.81 39.56 -17.94
CA ILE A 382 60.10 39.18 -19.17
C ILE A 382 59.29 40.38 -19.68
N ILE A 383 58.62 41.11 -18.79
CA ILE A 383 57.91 42.35 -19.16
C ILE A 383 58.87 43.40 -19.75
N ALA A 384 60.08 43.53 -19.19
CA ALA A 384 61.08 44.47 -19.71
C ALA A 384 61.58 44.09 -21.13
N GLN A 385 61.58 42.81 -21.48
CA GLN A 385 61.97 42.31 -22.80
C GLN A 385 60.81 42.34 -23.82
N MET A 386 59.58 42.14 -23.36
CA MET A 386 58.36 42.08 -24.20
C MET A 386 57.27 43.02 -23.64
N PRO A 387 57.47 44.35 -23.74
CA PRO A 387 56.61 45.33 -23.08
C PRO A 387 55.21 45.46 -23.72
N GLN A 388 55.09 45.18 -25.02
CA GLN A 388 53.80 45.24 -25.71
C GLN A 388 52.89 44.07 -25.31
N GLU A 389 53.45 42.86 -25.28
CA GLU A 389 52.77 41.62 -24.87
C GLU A 389 52.41 41.64 -23.38
N GLY A 390 53.31 42.16 -22.53
CA GLY A 390 53.03 42.36 -21.11
C GLY A 390 51.87 43.33 -20.86
N ALA A 391 51.79 44.44 -21.63
CA ALA A 391 50.66 45.37 -21.54
C ALA A 391 49.34 44.72 -21.99
N LEU A 392 49.35 43.91 -23.05
CA LEU A 392 48.18 43.15 -23.50
C LEU A 392 47.71 42.14 -22.44
N PHE A 393 48.64 41.41 -21.82
CA PHE A 393 48.29 40.47 -20.75
C PHE A 393 47.69 41.18 -19.53
N GLN A 394 48.19 42.38 -19.18
CA GLN A 394 47.64 43.18 -18.08
C GLN A 394 46.18 43.59 -18.29
N VAL A 395 45.76 43.85 -19.54
CA VAL A 395 44.35 44.12 -19.89
C VAL A 395 43.47 42.90 -19.59
N THR A 396 43.96 41.69 -19.87
CA THR A 396 43.21 40.46 -19.57
C THR A 396 43.01 40.24 -18.06
N LEU A 397 44.02 40.59 -17.25
CA LEU A 397 43.93 40.59 -15.78
C LEU A 397 42.84 41.53 -15.26
N THR A 398 42.75 42.74 -15.82
CA THR A 398 41.70 43.71 -15.44
C THR A 398 40.29 43.26 -15.86
N SER A 399 40.15 42.61 -17.01
CA SER A 399 38.86 42.07 -17.46
C SER A 399 38.38 40.85 -16.65
N GLY A 400 39.31 40.04 -16.12
CA GLY A 400 39.00 38.89 -15.28
C GLY A 400 38.73 39.23 -13.81
N SER A 401 39.20 40.39 -13.33
CA SER A 401 38.99 40.82 -11.94
C SER A 401 37.59 41.31 -11.63
N GLY A 402 36.73 41.53 -12.64
CA GLY A 402 35.38 42.08 -12.50
C GLY A 402 35.40 43.41 -11.75
N ASP A 403 35.38 44.54 -12.46
CA ASP A 403 35.43 45.89 -11.90
C ASP A 403 34.74 46.00 -10.53
N LYS A 404 35.53 45.98 -9.46
CA LYS A 404 35.11 46.38 -8.13
C LYS A 404 35.14 47.90 -8.09
N HIS A 405 34.09 48.51 -8.62
CA HIS A 405 33.73 49.90 -8.32
C HIS A 405 32.32 49.95 -7.75
#